data_AF-A0A9Q1AKS4-F1
#
_entry.id   AF-A0A9Q1AKS4-F1
#
_cell.length_a   1.000
_cell.length_b   1.000
_cell.length_c   1.000
_cell.angle_alpha   90.00
_cell.angle_beta   90.00
_cell.angle_gamma   90.00
#
_symmetry.space_group_name_H-M   'P 1'
#
loop_
_entity.id
_entity.type
_entity.pdbx_description
1 polymer ?
#
loop_
_entity_poly.entity_id
_entity_poly.type
_entity_poly.pdbx_seq_one_letter_code
_entity_poly.pdbx_strand_id
1 'polypeptide(L)'
;MEELKKLEEAQRMITLMESHALLSSSSSSSNNRFLANLFLLLIQQCGDLDFKDKLSLINQHLPKISDSFLEEASLLFNRKEAVLQTESKFIANSNGDMEDMALVGLDAMQRANSTLEDFCRSYFMFHEMDINKPRSIFKYLPLLSYTESYIYQMDSLNEKIVNMQTNRVGAIERKPHMEVSERWIGKSIDMLKNDPFRPLLDQLQHHGLLTERINEEFRFGEEYWDLERKLCSALMNQTEILVEDVMRAIHLKSFDYRVLNLLLYQLRGEKVNDVHMEFLSISEFLVEVSDDLFFYVG
;
A
#
# COMPACT_ATOMS: atom_id res chain seq x y z
N MET A 1 9.56 -11.09 20.07
CA MET A 1 10.59 -11.43 21.07
C MET A 1 11.77 -10.44 21.03
N GLU A 2 12.32 -10.09 19.86
CA GLU A 2 13.48 -9.17 19.73
C GLU A 2 13.21 -7.73 20.22
N GLU A 3 12.03 -7.17 19.93
CA GLU A 3 11.62 -5.83 20.39
C GLU A 3 11.54 -5.72 21.92
N LEU A 4 11.09 -6.78 22.58
CA LEU A 4 11.01 -6.87 24.05
C LEU A 4 12.40 -6.89 24.69
N LYS A 5 13.36 -7.59 24.07
CA LYS A 5 14.75 -7.64 24.53
C LYS A 5 15.43 -6.28 24.42
N LYS A 6 15.23 -5.55 23.32
CA LYS A 6 15.73 -4.16 23.14
C LYS A 6 15.16 -3.21 24.19
N LEU A 7 13.88 -3.37 24.54
CA LEU A 7 13.24 -2.57 25.58
C LEU A 7 13.85 -2.85 26.96
N GLU A 8 14.13 -4.12 27.25
CA GLU A 8 14.77 -4.53 28.49
C GLU A 8 16.21 -3.99 28.62
N GLU A 9 16.98 -4.04 27.53
CA GLU A 9 18.34 -3.49 27.47
C GLU A 9 18.36 -1.97 27.69
N ALA A 10 17.42 -1.24 27.06
CA ALA A 10 17.24 0.19 27.28
C ALA A 10 16.88 0.50 28.74
N GLN A 11 16.00 -0.29 29.36
CA GLN A 11 15.61 -0.10 30.76
C GLN A 11 16.78 -0.33 31.73
N ARG A 12 17.59 -1.38 31.51
CA ARG A 12 18.79 -1.65 32.32
C ARG A 12 19.81 -0.51 32.22
N MET A 13 19.98 0.07 31.02
CA MET A 13 20.85 1.22 30.82
C MET A 13 20.35 2.46 31.56
N ILE A 14 19.03 2.72 31.56
CA ILE A 14 18.44 3.83 32.33
C ILE A 14 18.74 3.68 33.82
N THR A 15 18.50 2.50 34.41
CA THR A 15 18.80 2.26 35.84
C THR A 15 20.28 2.45 36.18
N LEU A 16 21.19 2.07 35.26
CA LEU A 16 22.62 2.33 35.42
C LEU A 16 22.92 3.84 35.40
N MET A 17 22.33 4.59 34.46
CA MET A 17 22.50 6.04 34.38
C MET A 17 21.96 6.78 35.61
N GLU A 18 20.86 6.30 36.20
CA GLU A 18 20.30 6.81 37.46
C GLU A 18 21.29 6.59 38.62
N SER A 19 21.91 5.41 38.69
CA SER A 19 22.88 5.10 39.75
C SER A 19 24.16 5.95 39.70
N HIS A 20 24.50 6.48 38.52
CA HIS A 20 25.67 7.35 38.30
C HIS A 20 25.33 8.85 38.26
N ALA A 21 24.09 9.24 38.61
CA ALA A 21 23.61 10.63 38.62
C ALA A 21 23.77 11.37 37.26
N LEU A 22 23.75 10.62 36.15
CA LEU A 22 23.83 11.19 34.79
C LEU A 22 22.47 11.72 34.30
N LEU A 23 21.40 11.45 35.05
CA LEU A 23 20.05 11.90 34.77
C LEU A 23 19.65 13.02 35.73
N SER A 24 19.10 14.11 35.19
CA SER A 24 18.52 15.19 35.98
C SER A 24 17.10 14.83 36.40
N SER A 25 16.67 15.22 37.60
CA SER A 25 15.34 14.91 38.17
C SER A 25 14.14 15.47 37.39
N SER A 26 14.37 16.19 36.30
CA SER A 26 13.36 16.84 35.45
C SER A 26 13.28 16.28 34.02
N SER A 27 14.05 15.25 33.67
CA SER A 27 14.02 14.70 32.31
C SER A 27 12.78 13.83 32.07
N SER A 28 12.09 14.06 30.95
CA SER A 28 10.97 13.20 30.52
C SER A 28 11.45 11.77 30.26
N SER A 29 10.56 10.79 30.39
CA SER A 29 10.84 9.38 30.10
C SER A 29 11.38 9.17 28.67
N SER A 30 10.97 10.01 27.71
CA SER A 30 11.46 10.01 26.34
C SER A 30 12.93 10.41 26.24
N ASN A 31 13.38 11.40 27.03
CA ASN A 31 14.76 11.88 27.00
C ASN A 31 15.70 10.83 27.60
N ASN A 32 15.28 10.18 28.69
CA ASN A 32 16.06 9.11 29.33
C ASN A 32 16.22 7.92 28.38
N ARG A 33 15.16 7.57 27.65
CA ARG A 33 15.20 6.50 26.66
C ARG A 33 16.09 6.82 25.46
N PHE A 34 16.07 8.06 24.97
CA PHE A 34 16.97 8.50 23.90
C PHE A 34 18.44 8.37 24.32
N LEU A 35 18.80 8.90 25.48
CA LEU A 35 20.17 8.84 26.00
C LEU A 35 20.61 7.39 26.25
N ALA A 36 19.74 6.55 26.80
CA ALA A 36 20.03 5.13 27.00
C ALA A 36 20.33 4.42 25.66
N ASN A 37 19.53 4.68 24.62
CA ASN A 37 19.77 4.13 23.29
C ASN A 37 21.08 4.62 22.69
N LEU A 38 21.45 5.89 22.91
CA LEU A 38 22.73 6.44 22.47
C LEU A 38 23.92 5.75 23.16
N PHE A 39 23.85 5.53 24.48
CA PHE A 39 24.91 4.81 25.21
C PHE A 39 25.01 3.35 24.78
N LEU A 40 23.89 2.68 24.54
CA LEU A 40 23.89 1.32 24.01
C LEU A 40 24.54 1.25 22.63
N LEU A 41 24.29 2.24 21.76
CA LEU A 41 24.94 2.35 20.45
C LEU A 41 26.47 2.50 20.56
N LEU A 42 26.96 3.24 21.56
CA LEU A 42 28.42 3.41 21.78
C LEU A 42 29.09 2.09 22.20
N ILE A 43 28.39 1.28 22.99
CA ILE A 43 28.88 0.00 23.51
C ILE A 43 28.79 -1.10 22.43
N GLN A 44 27.85 -1.00 21.50
CA GLN A 44 27.69 -1.98 20.42
C GLN A 44 28.94 -2.05 19.54
N GLN A 45 29.39 -3.27 19.18
CA GLN A 45 30.52 -3.47 18.27
C GLN A 45 30.23 -2.84 16.90
N CYS A 46 31.15 -2.00 16.42
CA CYS A 46 31.04 -1.32 15.13
C CYS A 46 32.38 -1.45 14.41
N GLY A 47 32.53 -2.53 13.63
CA GLY A 47 33.81 -2.90 13.02
C GLY A 47 34.93 -3.04 14.06
N ASP A 48 36.12 -2.58 13.70
CA ASP A 48 37.33 -2.63 14.54
C ASP A 48 37.47 -1.42 15.50
N LEU A 49 36.45 -0.57 15.61
CA LEU A 49 36.52 0.65 16.43
C LEU A 49 36.30 0.36 17.91
N ASP A 50 37.25 0.79 18.75
CA ASP A 50 37.11 0.73 20.20
C ASP A 50 36.21 1.85 20.75
N PHE A 51 35.90 1.80 22.05
CA PHE A 51 35.00 2.80 22.66
C PHE A 51 35.61 4.22 22.69
N LYS A 52 36.93 4.35 22.78
CA LYS A 52 37.63 5.63 22.83
C LYS A 52 37.66 6.29 21.46
N ASP A 53 37.90 5.49 20.42
CA ASP A 53 37.90 5.92 19.03
C ASP A 53 36.52 6.43 18.61
N LYS A 54 35.45 5.72 18.99
CA LYS A 54 34.06 6.17 18.76
C LYS A 54 33.77 7.51 19.43
N LEU A 55 34.17 7.70 20.69
CA LEU A 55 33.97 8.96 21.41
C LEU A 55 34.77 10.11 20.79
N SER A 56 36.00 9.85 20.35
CA SER A 56 36.85 10.83 19.65
C SER A 56 36.19 11.29 18.34
N LEU A 57 35.71 10.34 17.54
CA LEU A 57 35.01 10.62 16.28
C LEU A 57 33.73 11.45 16.49
N ILE A 58 32.93 11.09 17.50
CA ILE A 58 31.73 11.85 17.82
C ILE A 58 32.11 13.27 18.22
N ASN A 59 33.07 13.47 19.12
CA ASN A 59 33.48 14.82 19.51
C ASN A 59 34.04 15.65 18.34
N GLN A 60 34.70 15.01 17.37
CA GLN A 60 35.22 15.68 16.17
C GLN A 60 34.12 16.08 15.18
N HIS A 61 33.08 15.25 15.05
CA HIS A 61 32.06 15.41 14.01
C HIS A 61 30.75 16.01 14.51
N LEU A 62 30.39 15.84 15.79
CA LEU A 62 29.18 16.40 16.40
C LEU A 62 29.04 17.91 16.16
N PRO A 63 30.10 18.75 16.27
CA PRO A 63 29.99 20.19 15.99
C PRO A 63 29.74 20.52 14.51
N LYS A 64 29.98 19.57 13.60
CA LYS A 64 29.78 19.73 12.15
C LYS A 64 28.40 19.26 11.70
N ILE A 65 27.65 18.60 12.59
CA ILE A 65 26.27 18.17 12.31
C ILE A 65 25.40 19.42 12.41
N SER A 66 24.95 19.91 11.25
CA SER A 66 23.97 21.00 11.17
C SER A 66 22.54 20.44 11.19
N ASP A 67 21.60 21.28 11.61
CA ASP A 67 20.17 20.97 11.54
C ASP A 67 19.76 20.62 10.09
N SER A 68 20.29 21.34 9.11
CA SER A 68 20.03 21.07 7.68
C SER A 68 20.51 19.69 7.23
N PHE A 69 21.63 19.20 7.76
CA PHE A 69 22.13 17.86 7.46
C PHE A 69 21.28 16.78 8.13
N LEU A 70 20.80 17.02 9.36
CA LEU A 70 19.89 16.10 10.03
C LEU A 70 18.51 16.06 9.37
N GLU A 71 18.02 17.18 8.84
CA GLU A 71 16.81 17.23 8.02
C GLU A 71 16.98 16.43 6.72
N GLU A 72 18.11 16.60 6.02
CA GLU A 72 18.44 15.84 4.81
C GLU A 72 18.57 14.33 5.11
N ALA A 73 19.27 13.95 6.18
CA ALA A 73 19.40 12.57 6.61
C ALA A 73 18.06 11.97 7.05
N SER A 74 17.21 12.75 7.72
CA SER A 74 15.84 12.34 8.09
C SER A 74 15.00 12.08 6.84
N LEU A 75 15.11 12.90 5.80
CA LEU A 75 14.44 12.66 4.51
C LEU A 75 14.90 11.36 3.84
N LEU A 76 16.18 11.01 3.98
CA LEU A 76 16.76 9.79 3.40
C LEU A 76 16.39 8.52 4.19
N PHE A 77 16.34 8.59 5.52
CA PHE A 77 16.29 7.40 6.38
C PHE A 77 15.03 7.28 7.25
N ASN A 78 14.28 8.35 7.53
CA ASN A 78 12.98 8.32 8.24
C ASN A 78 11.79 8.22 7.26
N ARG A 79 11.91 7.30 6.30
CA ARG A 79 10.90 7.03 5.26
C ARG A 79 9.59 6.42 5.79
N LYS A 80 9.42 6.25 7.12
CA LYS A 80 8.16 5.76 7.72
C LYS A 80 7.13 6.86 7.95
N GLU A 81 7.53 8.12 8.08
CA GLU A 81 6.60 9.24 8.33
C GLU A 81 6.61 10.29 7.19
N ALA A 82 7.64 10.30 6.34
CA ALA A 82 7.78 11.22 5.20
C ALA A 82 7.03 10.79 3.91
N VAL A 83 6.29 9.68 3.93
CA VAL A 83 5.52 9.21 2.76
C VAL A 83 4.37 10.17 2.40
N LEU A 84 3.89 10.98 3.35
CA LEU A 84 2.80 11.91 3.11
C LEU A 84 3.20 13.26 2.49
N GLN A 85 4.48 13.64 2.50
CA GLN A 85 4.89 14.99 2.05
C GLN A 85 5.77 15.00 0.80
N THR A 86 6.55 13.93 0.54
CA THR A 86 7.57 13.96 -0.52
C THR A 86 7.02 13.60 -1.91
N GLU A 87 5.86 12.94 -2.00
CA GLU A 87 5.16 12.73 -3.28
C GLU A 87 4.77 14.07 -3.94
N SER A 88 4.50 15.10 -3.13
CA SER A 88 4.10 16.43 -3.62
C SER A 88 5.21 17.24 -4.30
N LYS A 89 6.50 16.97 -4.03
CA LYS A 89 7.61 17.80 -4.55
C LYS A 89 8.32 17.20 -5.76
N PHE A 90 8.39 15.88 -5.90
CA PHE A 90 9.05 15.28 -7.06
C PHE A 90 8.21 15.37 -8.34
N ILE A 91 6.88 15.48 -8.23
CA ILE A 91 6.01 15.51 -9.40
C ILE A 91 5.72 16.96 -9.87
N ALA A 92 6.02 17.97 -9.06
CA ALA A 92 5.82 19.39 -9.44
C ALA A 92 6.87 19.92 -10.45
N ASN A 93 7.97 19.20 -10.68
CA ASN A 93 9.06 19.64 -11.55
C ASN A 93 9.18 18.88 -12.89
N SER A 94 8.31 17.91 -13.18
CA SER A 94 8.23 17.25 -14.49
C SER A 94 6.86 17.54 -15.13
N ASN A 95 6.68 18.77 -15.61
CA ASN A 95 5.50 19.20 -16.38
C ASN A 95 5.52 18.69 -17.84
N GLY A 96 5.74 17.39 -18.04
CA GLY A 96 5.62 16.75 -19.36
C GLY A 96 5.23 15.27 -19.23
N ASP A 97 4.09 14.90 -19.82
CA ASP A 97 3.62 13.55 -20.17
C ASP A 97 3.58 12.44 -19.11
N MET A 98 3.60 12.74 -17.81
CA MET A 98 3.32 11.73 -16.77
C MET A 98 1.82 11.44 -16.57
N GLU A 99 0.95 12.11 -17.32
CA GLU A 99 -0.51 12.06 -17.14
C GLU A 99 -1.15 10.80 -17.75
N ASP A 100 -0.47 10.14 -18.70
CA ASP A 100 -0.95 8.95 -19.42
C ASP A 100 -0.22 7.65 -19.02
N MET A 101 0.71 7.68 -18.06
CA MET A 101 1.44 6.49 -17.63
C MET A 101 0.76 5.82 -16.43
N ALA A 102 0.55 4.51 -16.51
CA ALA A 102 0.11 3.69 -15.38
C ALA A 102 1.24 3.56 -14.34
N LEU A 103 1.40 4.59 -13.51
CA LEU A 103 2.38 4.63 -12.44
C LEU A 103 1.86 3.88 -11.21
N VAL A 104 2.67 2.95 -10.72
CA VAL A 104 2.37 2.16 -9.52
C VAL A 104 3.33 2.56 -8.41
N GLY A 105 2.77 2.97 -7.27
CA GLY A 105 3.51 3.27 -6.06
C GLY A 105 4.06 2.02 -5.37
N LEU A 106 5.20 2.15 -4.69
CA LEU A 106 5.82 1.04 -3.96
C LEU A 106 4.90 0.47 -2.86
N ASP A 107 4.10 1.33 -2.19
CA ASP A 107 3.13 0.89 -1.20
C ASP A 107 2.08 -0.04 -1.82
N ALA A 108 1.53 0.34 -2.98
CA ALA A 108 0.56 -0.48 -3.69
C ALA A 108 1.16 -1.83 -4.10
N MET A 109 2.42 -1.84 -4.56
CA MET A 109 3.13 -3.10 -4.83
C MET A 109 3.32 -3.98 -3.60
N GLN A 110 3.66 -3.38 -2.47
CA GLN A 110 3.88 -4.13 -1.24
C GLN A 110 2.58 -4.72 -0.69
N ARG A 111 1.48 -3.98 -0.79
CA ARG A 111 0.16 -4.42 -0.32
C ARG A 111 -0.47 -5.46 -1.25
N ALA A 112 -0.28 -5.33 -2.56
CA ALA A 112 -0.67 -6.33 -3.56
C ALA A 112 -0.01 -7.71 -3.38
N ASN A 113 1.08 -7.81 -2.61
CA ASN A 113 1.81 -9.09 -2.45
C ASN A 113 0.95 -10.20 -1.83
N SER A 114 0.06 -9.90 -0.88
CA SER A 114 -0.81 -10.93 -0.30
C SER A 114 -1.77 -11.47 -1.35
N THR A 115 -2.43 -10.58 -2.10
CA THR A 115 -3.32 -10.96 -3.21
C THR A 115 -2.58 -11.82 -4.23
N LEU A 116 -1.37 -11.42 -4.61
CA LEU A 116 -0.54 -12.17 -5.55
C LEU A 116 -0.11 -13.53 -5.02
N GLU A 117 0.26 -13.62 -3.74
CA GLU A 117 0.61 -14.89 -3.11
C GLU A 117 -0.59 -15.85 -3.13
N ASP A 118 -1.76 -15.36 -2.71
CA ASP A 118 -3.01 -16.12 -2.72
C ASP A 118 -3.41 -16.52 -4.13
N PHE A 119 -3.24 -15.61 -5.10
CA PHE A 119 -3.48 -15.87 -6.51
C PHE A 119 -2.59 -17.01 -7.02
N CYS A 120 -1.29 -16.93 -6.75
CA CYS A 120 -0.33 -17.96 -7.19
C CYS A 120 -0.61 -19.31 -6.54
N ARG A 121 -0.98 -19.33 -5.25
CA ARG A 121 -1.29 -20.57 -4.52
C ARG A 121 -2.57 -21.22 -5.01
N SER A 122 -3.59 -20.43 -5.32
CA SER A 122 -4.95 -20.92 -5.58
C SER A 122 -5.19 -21.18 -7.07
N TYR A 123 -4.63 -20.36 -7.97
CA TYR A 123 -5.02 -20.39 -9.37
C TYR A 123 -3.98 -21.01 -10.32
N PHE A 124 -2.70 -21.09 -9.93
CA PHE A 124 -1.69 -21.68 -10.83
C PHE A 124 -1.99 -23.13 -11.21
N MET A 125 -2.66 -23.88 -10.35
CA MET A 125 -3.11 -25.24 -10.66
C MET A 125 -4.07 -25.31 -11.86
N PHE A 126 -4.94 -24.31 -12.05
CA PHE A 126 -5.85 -24.24 -13.21
C PHE A 126 -5.15 -23.82 -14.51
N HIS A 127 -3.94 -23.27 -14.38
CA HIS A 127 -3.05 -22.90 -15.48
C HIS A 127 -1.94 -23.94 -15.71
N GLU A 128 -2.06 -25.15 -15.14
CA GLU A 128 -1.05 -26.20 -15.23
C GLU A 128 0.37 -25.71 -14.85
N MET A 129 0.43 -24.70 -13.99
CA MET A 129 1.67 -24.08 -13.54
C MET A 129 2.14 -24.75 -12.25
N ASP A 130 3.44 -25.06 -12.21
CA ASP A 130 4.09 -25.66 -11.06
C ASP A 130 4.79 -24.59 -10.22
N ILE A 131 4.32 -24.40 -8.99
CA ILE A 131 4.90 -23.44 -8.02
C ILE A 131 6.33 -23.81 -7.62
N ASN A 132 6.76 -25.05 -7.86
CA ASN A 132 8.13 -25.49 -7.59
C ASN A 132 9.08 -25.19 -8.75
N LYS A 133 8.61 -24.51 -9.82
CA LYS A 133 9.41 -24.08 -10.96
C LYS A 133 9.55 -22.56 -10.99
N PRO A 134 10.57 -21.98 -10.33
CA PRO A 134 10.76 -20.53 -10.24
C PRO A 134 10.73 -19.81 -11.59
N ARG A 135 11.27 -20.44 -12.65
CA ARG A 135 11.27 -19.84 -14.00
C ARG A 135 9.87 -19.54 -14.53
N SER A 136 8.89 -20.41 -14.26
CA SER A 136 7.51 -20.21 -14.71
C SER A 136 6.85 -19.07 -13.94
N ILE A 137 7.16 -18.94 -12.65
CA ILE A 137 6.64 -17.88 -11.78
C ILE A 137 7.22 -16.53 -12.19
N PHE A 138 8.55 -16.40 -12.19
CA PHE A 138 9.22 -15.12 -12.46
C PHE A 138 9.05 -14.62 -13.89
N LYS A 139 8.61 -15.47 -14.83
CA LYS A 139 8.28 -15.05 -16.20
C LYS A 139 7.03 -14.17 -16.24
N TYR A 140 6.01 -14.49 -15.44
CA TYR A 140 4.69 -13.85 -15.51
C TYR A 140 4.42 -12.91 -14.33
N LEU A 141 5.07 -13.19 -13.19
CA LEU A 141 4.90 -12.44 -11.95
C LEU A 141 5.10 -10.91 -12.09
N PRO A 142 6.07 -10.38 -12.87
CA PRO A 142 6.22 -8.94 -12.99
C PRO A 142 4.98 -8.23 -13.55
N LEU A 143 4.33 -8.81 -14.56
CA LEU A 143 3.13 -8.21 -15.13
C LEU A 143 1.91 -8.40 -14.23
N LEU A 144 1.72 -9.60 -13.69
CA LEU A 144 0.62 -9.87 -12.74
C LEU A 144 0.74 -8.93 -11.54
N SER A 145 1.94 -8.78 -10.99
CA SER A 145 2.23 -7.86 -9.89
C SER A 145 1.95 -6.42 -10.27
N TYR A 146 2.41 -5.98 -11.44
CA TYR A 146 2.14 -4.63 -11.91
C TYR A 146 0.64 -4.33 -12.04
N THR A 147 -0.13 -5.22 -12.66
CA THR A 147 -1.57 -5.06 -12.84
C THR A 147 -2.31 -5.05 -11.50
N GLU A 148 -2.06 -6.03 -10.63
CA GLU A 148 -2.68 -6.10 -9.30
C GLU A 148 -2.35 -4.86 -8.46
N SER A 149 -1.09 -4.44 -8.48
CA SER A 149 -0.68 -3.24 -7.75
C SER A 149 -1.35 -1.97 -8.27
N TYR A 150 -1.60 -1.89 -9.58
CA TYR A 150 -2.35 -0.78 -10.16
C TYR A 150 -3.81 -0.78 -9.69
N ILE A 151 -4.48 -1.92 -9.76
CA ILE A 151 -5.87 -2.09 -9.30
C ILE A 151 -5.97 -1.69 -7.82
N TYR A 152 -5.08 -2.24 -6.98
CA TYR A 152 -5.01 -1.93 -5.55
C TYR A 152 -4.82 -0.44 -5.26
N GLN A 153 -4.00 0.24 -6.06
CA GLN A 153 -3.80 1.68 -5.93
C GLN A 153 -5.11 2.44 -6.22
N MET A 154 -5.88 1.98 -7.21
CA MET A 154 -7.18 2.56 -7.54
C MET A 154 -8.24 2.26 -6.49
N ASP A 155 -8.26 1.05 -5.90
CA ASP A 155 -9.11 0.72 -4.75
C ASP A 155 -8.83 1.66 -3.58
N SER A 156 -7.54 1.84 -3.24
CA SER A 156 -7.11 2.77 -2.18
C SER A 156 -7.54 4.22 -2.47
N LEU A 157 -7.63 4.63 -3.74
CA LEU A 157 -8.16 5.94 -4.11
C LEU A 157 -9.69 5.98 -3.99
N ASN A 158 -10.39 4.92 -4.38
CA ASN A 158 -11.83 4.82 -4.23
C ASN A 158 -12.26 4.90 -2.76
N GLU A 159 -11.62 4.14 -1.88
CA GLU A 159 -11.85 4.16 -0.43
C GLU A 159 -11.64 5.57 0.15
N LYS A 160 -10.60 6.29 -0.28
CA LYS A 160 -10.35 7.67 0.15
C LYS A 160 -11.49 8.61 -0.26
N ILE A 161 -12.07 8.41 -1.45
CA ILE A 161 -13.22 9.20 -1.91
C ILE A 161 -14.45 8.92 -1.05
N VAL A 162 -14.74 7.65 -0.79
CA VAL A 162 -15.83 7.24 0.12
C VAL A 162 -15.64 7.89 1.50
N ASN A 163 -14.41 7.85 2.04
CA ASN A 163 -14.04 8.44 3.32
C ASN A 163 -14.10 9.98 3.35
N MET A 164 -13.83 10.65 2.23
CA MET A 164 -13.97 12.11 2.14
C MET A 164 -15.42 12.54 2.04
N GLN A 165 -16.25 11.78 1.34
CA GLN A 165 -17.69 12.03 1.26
C GLN A 165 -18.35 11.89 2.63
N THR A 166 -17.92 10.93 3.44
CA THR A 166 -18.37 10.76 4.82
C THR A 166 -17.91 11.88 5.74
N ASN A 167 -16.63 12.28 5.69
CA ASN A 167 -16.10 13.34 6.55
C ASN A 167 -16.62 14.75 6.23
N ARG A 168 -17.03 15.02 4.98
CA ARG A 168 -17.63 16.32 4.60
C ARG A 168 -18.98 16.60 5.26
N VAL A 169 -19.68 15.56 5.73
CA VAL A 169 -20.95 15.72 6.47
C VAL A 169 -20.70 16.15 7.94
N GLY A 170 -19.48 15.96 8.46
CA GLY A 170 -19.15 16.20 9.88
C GLY A 170 -18.23 17.40 10.21
N ALA A 171 -17.63 18.10 9.25
CA ALA A 171 -16.58 19.08 9.54
C ALA A 171 -16.80 20.46 8.89
N ILE A 172 -17.55 21.32 9.58
CA ILE A 172 -17.37 22.78 9.51
C ILE A 172 -16.26 23.13 10.51
N GLU A 173 -14.99 23.07 10.11
CA GLU A 173 -13.87 23.82 10.73
C GLU A 173 -12.60 23.61 9.90
N ARG A 174 -12.34 24.52 8.94
CA ARG A 174 -11.15 24.51 8.09
C ARG A 174 -9.94 25.08 8.82
N LYS A 175 -8.83 24.33 8.88
CA LYS A 175 -7.49 24.85 9.17
C LYS A 175 -6.70 25.08 7.86
N PRO A 176 -5.80 26.08 7.78
CA PRO A 176 -5.33 26.66 6.51
C PRO A 176 -4.11 25.97 5.87
N HIS A 177 -3.77 24.74 6.25
CA HIS A 177 -2.50 24.10 5.85
C HIS A 177 -2.63 23.05 4.72
N MET A 178 -3.78 22.96 4.04
CA MET A 178 -4.16 21.84 3.14
C MET A 178 -4.07 22.10 1.63
N GLU A 179 -3.54 23.23 1.14
CA GLU A 179 -3.66 23.61 -0.28
C GLU A 179 -2.99 22.65 -1.28
N VAL A 180 -1.87 21.99 -0.92
CA VAL A 180 -1.17 21.06 -1.83
C VAL A 180 -1.83 19.67 -1.88
N SER A 181 -2.38 19.23 -0.74
CA SER A 181 -3.11 17.95 -0.63
C SER A 181 -4.42 17.99 -1.43
N GLU A 182 -5.14 19.11 -1.39
CA GLU A 182 -6.39 19.29 -2.13
C GLU A 182 -6.23 19.22 -3.65
N ARG A 183 -5.09 19.68 -4.20
CA ARG A 183 -4.81 19.65 -5.64
C ARG A 183 -4.55 18.22 -6.15
N TRP A 184 -3.79 17.43 -5.39
CA TRP A 184 -3.53 16.02 -5.68
C TRP A 184 -4.78 15.16 -5.54
N ILE A 185 -5.53 15.37 -4.48
CA ILE A 185 -6.84 14.73 -4.27
C ILE A 185 -7.78 15.08 -5.42
N GLY A 186 -7.85 16.36 -5.83
CA GLY A 186 -8.65 16.80 -6.97
C GLY A 186 -8.24 16.09 -8.27
N LYS A 187 -6.94 15.92 -8.50
CA LYS A 187 -6.40 15.23 -9.68
C LYS A 187 -6.67 13.72 -9.66
N SER A 188 -6.51 13.05 -8.52
CA SER A 188 -6.82 11.62 -8.37
C SER A 188 -8.32 11.34 -8.49
N ILE A 189 -9.17 12.24 -7.98
CA ILE A 189 -10.62 12.16 -8.15
C ILE A 189 -11.01 12.31 -9.63
N ASP A 190 -10.36 13.21 -10.35
CA ASP A 190 -10.61 13.41 -11.78
C ASP A 190 -10.19 12.17 -12.59
N MET A 191 -9.04 11.57 -12.26
CA MET A 191 -8.57 10.32 -12.86
C MET A 191 -9.55 9.16 -12.64
N LEU A 192 -10.05 8.97 -11.41
CA LEU A 192 -10.99 7.90 -11.10
C LEU A 192 -12.37 8.10 -11.77
N LYS A 193 -12.78 9.36 -12.00
CA LYS A 193 -14.10 9.69 -12.55
C LYS A 193 -14.18 9.61 -14.07
N ASN A 194 -13.08 9.88 -14.75
CA ASN A 194 -13.10 9.96 -16.21
C ASN A 194 -12.79 8.61 -16.85
N ASP A 195 -11.66 8.00 -16.47
CA ASP A 195 -11.22 6.72 -17.03
C ASP A 195 -10.08 6.13 -16.17
N PRO A 196 -10.41 5.39 -15.10
CA PRO A 196 -9.42 4.94 -14.13
C PRO A 196 -8.46 3.89 -14.67
N PHE A 197 -8.88 3.11 -15.67
CA PHE A 197 -8.08 2.01 -16.20
C PHE A 197 -7.37 2.33 -17.50
N ARG A 198 -7.71 3.42 -18.20
CA ARG A 198 -7.05 3.78 -19.46
C ARG A 198 -5.53 3.70 -19.46
N PRO A 199 -4.80 4.24 -18.47
CA PRO A 199 -3.35 4.12 -18.48
C PRO A 199 -2.87 2.66 -18.45
N LEU A 200 -3.58 1.78 -17.73
CA LEU A 200 -3.28 0.35 -17.69
C LEU A 200 -3.71 -0.37 -18.98
N LEU A 201 -4.89 -0.05 -19.51
CA LEU A 201 -5.39 -0.59 -20.78
C LEU A 201 -4.43 -0.27 -21.92
N ASP A 202 -3.96 0.97 -21.99
CA ASP A 202 -2.97 1.40 -22.97
C ASP A 202 -1.70 0.54 -22.85
N GLN A 203 -1.15 0.37 -21.64
CA GLN A 203 0.03 -0.49 -21.45
C GLN A 203 -0.21 -1.95 -21.87
N LEU A 204 -1.33 -2.55 -21.48
CA LEU A 204 -1.68 -3.91 -21.87
C LEU A 204 -1.85 -4.05 -23.39
N GLN A 205 -2.40 -3.03 -24.05
CA GLN A 205 -2.54 -2.99 -25.51
C GLN A 205 -1.17 -2.91 -26.20
N HIS A 206 -0.26 -2.05 -25.72
CA HIS A 206 1.09 -1.93 -26.26
C HIS A 206 1.88 -3.25 -26.18
N HIS A 207 1.60 -4.07 -25.15
CA HIS A 207 2.19 -5.40 -24.99
C HIS A 207 1.42 -6.52 -25.71
N GLY A 208 0.33 -6.21 -26.42
CA GLY A 208 -0.48 -7.19 -27.15
C GLY A 208 -1.27 -8.15 -26.24
N LEU A 209 -1.53 -7.74 -25.00
CA LEU A 209 -2.19 -8.55 -23.97
C LEU A 209 -3.65 -8.17 -23.73
N LEU A 210 -4.06 -6.98 -24.19
CA LEU A 210 -5.43 -6.53 -24.06
C LEU A 210 -6.37 -7.35 -24.95
N THR A 211 -7.41 -7.90 -24.35
CA THR A 211 -8.51 -8.59 -25.04
C THR A 211 -9.83 -7.94 -24.69
N GLU A 212 -10.86 -8.17 -25.51
CA GLU A 212 -12.23 -7.68 -25.24
C GLU A 212 -12.72 -8.13 -23.86
N ARG A 213 -12.46 -9.39 -23.49
CA ARG A 213 -12.84 -9.94 -22.19
C ARG A 213 -12.12 -9.27 -21.01
N ILE A 214 -10.82 -8.96 -21.16
CA ILE A 214 -10.08 -8.20 -20.13
C ILE A 214 -10.66 -6.79 -19.99
N ASN A 215 -10.98 -6.14 -21.11
CA ASN A 215 -11.58 -4.81 -21.11
C ASN A 215 -12.97 -4.81 -20.44
N GLU A 216 -13.77 -5.84 -20.66
CA GLU A 216 -15.06 -6.03 -19.97
C GLU A 216 -14.89 -6.19 -18.46
N GLU A 217 -13.91 -6.96 -17.99
CA GLU A 217 -13.64 -7.11 -16.55
C GLU A 217 -13.22 -5.78 -15.89
N PHE A 218 -12.45 -4.93 -16.59
CA PHE A 218 -12.14 -3.59 -16.08
C PHE A 218 -13.38 -2.70 -15.98
N ARG A 219 -14.30 -2.78 -16.96
CA ARG A 219 -15.59 -2.07 -16.89
C ARG A 219 -16.46 -2.57 -15.73
N PHE A 220 -16.38 -3.86 -15.41
CA PHE A 220 -17.01 -4.42 -14.21
C PHE A 220 -16.38 -3.90 -12.92
N GLY A 221 -15.06 -3.67 -12.90
CA GLY A 221 -14.38 -2.99 -11.79
C GLY A 221 -14.85 -1.55 -11.59
N GLU A 222 -15.05 -0.80 -12.68
CA GLU A 222 -15.63 0.55 -12.61
C GLU A 222 -17.05 0.54 -12.04
N GLU A 223 -17.89 -0.38 -12.52
CA GLU A 223 -19.25 -0.58 -12.02
C GLU A 223 -19.24 -0.97 -10.53
N TYR A 224 -18.32 -1.84 -10.12
CA TYR A 224 -18.12 -2.20 -8.72
C TYR A 224 -17.81 -0.98 -7.85
N TRP A 225 -16.87 -0.13 -8.25
CA TRP A 225 -16.54 1.09 -7.49
C TRP A 225 -17.70 2.07 -7.42
N ASP A 226 -18.50 2.20 -8.48
CA ASP A 226 -19.74 2.98 -8.46
C ASP A 226 -20.74 2.44 -7.43
N LEU A 227 -20.94 1.12 -7.42
CA LEU A 227 -21.81 0.46 -6.44
C LEU A 227 -21.27 0.60 -5.02
N GLU A 228 -19.97 0.45 -4.79
CA GLU A 228 -19.36 0.64 -3.48
C GLU A 228 -19.61 2.06 -2.96
N ARG A 229 -19.37 3.09 -3.79
CA ARG A 229 -19.68 4.48 -3.43
C ARG A 229 -21.16 4.70 -3.15
N LYS A 230 -22.05 4.12 -3.97
CA LYS A 230 -23.51 4.20 -3.80
C LYS A 230 -23.96 3.57 -2.49
N LEU A 231 -23.52 2.34 -2.22
CA LEU A 231 -23.89 1.55 -1.05
C LEU A 231 -23.36 2.20 0.24
N CYS A 232 -22.09 2.62 0.25
CA CYS A 232 -21.52 3.35 1.38
C CYS A 232 -22.25 4.68 1.63
N SER A 233 -22.58 5.43 0.58
CA SER A 233 -23.36 6.67 0.72
C SER A 233 -24.75 6.40 1.29
N ALA A 234 -25.43 5.34 0.83
CA ALA A 234 -26.75 4.97 1.31
C ALA A 234 -26.74 4.56 2.79
N LEU A 235 -25.74 3.75 3.18
CA LEU A 235 -25.53 3.33 4.57
C LEU A 235 -25.34 4.53 5.50
N MET A 236 -24.57 5.53 5.06
CA MET A 236 -24.26 6.71 5.84
C MET A 236 -25.46 7.67 5.97
N ASN A 237 -26.25 7.80 4.90
CA ASN A 237 -27.46 8.63 4.90
C ASN A 237 -28.68 7.90 5.47
N GLN A 238 -28.53 6.65 5.92
CA GLN A 238 -29.62 5.79 6.39
C GLN A 238 -30.76 5.66 5.37
N THR A 239 -30.42 5.68 4.08
CA THR A 239 -31.39 5.49 3.00
C THR A 239 -31.54 3.99 2.69
N GLU A 240 -32.65 3.64 2.04
CA GLU A 240 -32.91 2.27 1.61
C GLU A 240 -31.78 1.74 0.70
N ILE A 241 -31.27 0.56 1.03
CA ILE A 241 -30.27 -0.17 0.25
C ILE A 241 -31.01 -1.24 -0.55
N LEU A 242 -30.86 -1.23 -1.87
CA LEU A 242 -31.46 -2.23 -2.73
C LEU A 242 -30.62 -3.52 -2.69
N VAL A 243 -31.28 -4.65 -2.43
CA VAL A 243 -30.62 -5.96 -2.43
C VAL A 243 -29.98 -6.26 -3.79
N GLU A 244 -30.58 -5.79 -4.89
CA GLU A 244 -30.04 -5.93 -6.24
C GLU A 244 -28.66 -5.27 -6.39
N ASP A 245 -28.46 -4.08 -5.82
CA ASP A 245 -27.16 -3.39 -5.83
C ASP A 245 -26.11 -4.15 -5.03
N VAL A 246 -26.49 -4.68 -3.86
CA VAL A 246 -25.60 -5.49 -3.01
C VAL A 246 -25.19 -6.77 -3.71
N MET A 247 -26.17 -7.50 -4.26
CA MET A 247 -25.92 -8.72 -5.00
C MET A 247 -25.03 -8.44 -6.22
N ARG A 248 -25.28 -7.36 -6.96
CA ARG A 248 -24.43 -6.97 -8.09
C ARG A 248 -23.01 -6.67 -7.63
N ALA A 249 -22.82 -5.90 -6.55
CA ALA A 249 -21.51 -5.58 -6.01
C ALA A 249 -20.71 -6.84 -5.63
N ILE A 250 -21.34 -7.82 -4.95
CA ILE A 250 -20.69 -9.09 -4.59
C ILE A 250 -20.17 -9.83 -5.82
N HIS A 251 -20.96 -9.90 -6.91
CA HIS A 251 -20.51 -10.59 -8.12
C HIS A 251 -19.36 -9.87 -8.83
N LEU A 252 -19.28 -8.55 -8.70
CA LEU A 252 -18.25 -7.75 -9.37
C LEU A 252 -16.97 -7.60 -8.54
N LYS A 253 -17.03 -7.79 -7.22
CA LYS A 253 -15.95 -7.53 -6.27
C LYS A 253 -14.60 -8.14 -6.66
N SER A 254 -14.58 -9.40 -7.11
CA SER A 254 -13.36 -10.13 -7.46
C SER A 254 -12.92 -9.97 -8.93
N PHE A 255 -13.21 -8.83 -9.56
CA PHE A 255 -12.83 -8.58 -10.97
C PHE A 255 -11.30 -8.60 -11.17
N ASP A 256 -10.54 -8.20 -10.16
CA ASP A 256 -9.08 -8.26 -10.09
C ASP A 256 -8.56 -9.69 -10.35
N TYR A 257 -9.09 -10.68 -9.64
CA TYR A 257 -8.76 -12.09 -9.84
C TYR A 257 -9.12 -12.59 -11.24
N ARG A 258 -10.25 -12.14 -11.80
CA ARG A 258 -10.65 -12.48 -13.18
C ARG A 258 -9.71 -11.87 -14.21
N VAL A 259 -9.32 -10.61 -14.05
CA VAL A 259 -8.31 -9.94 -14.87
C VAL A 259 -6.97 -10.69 -14.81
N LEU A 260 -6.49 -11.04 -13.62
CA LEU A 260 -5.23 -11.77 -13.45
C LEU A 260 -5.26 -13.15 -14.13
N ASN A 261 -6.38 -13.87 -14.03
CA ASN A 261 -6.55 -15.16 -14.72
C ASN A 261 -6.54 -15.01 -16.24
N LEU A 262 -7.25 -14.01 -16.78
CA LEU A 262 -7.28 -13.74 -18.21
C LEU A 262 -5.91 -13.32 -18.73
N LEU A 263 -5.19 -12.45 -18.00
CA LEU A 263 -3.83 -12.06 -18.32
C LEU A 263 -2.89 -13.26 -18.34
N LEU A 264 -3.03 -14.18 -17.39
CA LEU A 264 -2.20 -15.38 -17.33
C LEU A 264 -2.43 -16.31 -18.54
N TYR A 265 -3.67 -16.45 -19.01
CA TYR A 265 -3.95 -17.15 -20.29
C TYR A 265 -3.25 -16.47 -21.47
N GLN A 266 -3.33 -15.14 -21.58
CA GLN A 266 -2.68 -14.39 -22.65
C GLN A 266 -1.16 -14.49 -22.61
N LEU A 267 -0.56 -14.34 -21.43
CA LEU A 267 0.88 -14.47 -21.21
C LEU A 267 1.42 -15.86 -21.55
N ARG A 268 0.60 -16.91 -21.38
CA ARG A 268 0.93 -18.29 -21.73
C ARG A 268 0.65 -18.60 -23.21
N GLY A 269 -0.08 -17.74 -23.92
CA GLY A 269 -0.49 -17.96 -25.30
C GLY A 269 -1.54 -19.06 -25.43
N GLU A 270 -2.36 -19.25 -24.39
CA GLU A 270 -3.39 -20.29 -24.35
C GLU A 270 -4.78 -19.71 -24.53
N LYS A 271 -5.68 -20.53 -25.10
CA LYS A 271 -7.09 -20.16 -25.19
C LYS A 271 -7.69 -20.17 -23.79
N VAL A 272 -8.45 -19.12 -23.47
CA VAL A 272 -9.19 -19.03 -22.21
C VAL A 272 -10.10 -20.26 -22.06
N ASN A 273 -10.02 -20.92 -20.91
CA ASN A 273 -10.90 -22.03 -20.57
C ASN A 273 -12.19 -21.48 -19.93
N ASP A 274 -13.29 -21.55 -20.67
CA ASP A 274 -14.57 -21.01 -20.20
C ASP A 274 -15.12 -21.73 -18.97
N VAL A 275 -14.85 -23.03 -18.82
CA VAL A 275 -15.26 -23.80 -17.63
C VAL A 275 -14.50 -23.31 -16.40
N HIS A 276 -13.22 -22.98 -16.55
CA HIS A 276 -12.45 -22.38 -15.46
C HIS A 276 -13.02 -21.01 -15.09
N MET A 277 -13.29 -20.14 -16.07
CA MET A 277 -13.83 -18.81 -15.78
C MET A 277 -15.26 -18.86 -15.18
N GLU A 278 -16.09 -19.82 -15.57
CA GLU A 278 -17.40 -20.04 -14.95
C GLU A 278 -17.25 -20.53 -13.49
N PHE A 279 -16.31 -21.44 -13.25
CA PHE A 279 -15.99 -21.89 -11.89
C PHE A 279 -15.52 -20.72 -11.00
N LEU A 280 -14.68 -19.81 -11.52
CA LEU A 280 -14.23 -18.63 -10.78
C LEU A 280 -15.42 -17.81 -10.27
N SER A 281 -16.36 -17.46 -11.15
CA SER A 281 -17.52 -16.65 -10.79
C SER A 281 -18.35 -17.26 -9.64
N ILE A 282 -18.51 -18.58 -9.61
CA ILE A 282 -19.24 -19.28 -8.55
C ILE A 282 -18.39 -19.34 -7.27
N SER A 283 -17.11 -19.66 -7.38
CA SER A 283 -16.20 -19.77 -6.25
C SER A 283 -16.04 -18.44 -5.53
N GLU A 284 -15.86 -17.34 -6.28
CA GLU A 284 -15.76 -15.98 -5.77
C GLU A 284 -17.01 -15.61 -4.95
N PHE A 285 -18.21 -15.82 -5.52
CA PHE A 285 -19.45 -15.57 -4.80
C PHE A 285 -19.55 -16.34 -3.48
N LEU A 286 -19.16 -17.61 -3.47
CA LEU A 286 -19.20 -18.43 -2.25
C LEU A 286 -18.18 -17.98 -1.20
N VAL A 287 -16.99 -17.56 -1.63
CA VAL A 287 -15.95 -17.04 -0.72
C VAL A 287 -16.42 -15.75 -0.07
N GLU A 288 -16.97 -14.81 -0.85
CA GLU A 288 -17.49 -13.54 -0.32
C GLU A 288 -18.62 -13.75 0.70
N VAL A 289 -19.57 -14.63 0.38
CA VAL A 289 -20.65 -14.99 1.32
C VAL A 289 -20.11 -15.68 2.58
N SER A 290 -19.09 -16.54 2.42
CA SER A 290 -18.47 -17.25 3.54
C SER A 290 -17.74 -16.29 4.49
N ASP A 291 -16.98 -15.33 3.94
CA ASP A 291 -16.24 -14.33 4.71
C ASP A 291 -17.20 -13.47 5.53
N ASP A 292 -18.28 -12.97 4.90
CA ASP A 292 -19.31 -12.19 5.58
C ASP A 292 -19.99 -12.97 6.72
N LEU A 293 -20.30 -14.25 6.49
CA LEU A 293 -20.89 -15.12 7.52
C LEU A 293 -19.95 -15.37 8.69
N PHE A 294 -18.63 -15.46 8.43
CA PHE A 294 -17.64 -15.67 9.49
C PHE A 294 -17.59 -14.48 10.46
N PHE A 295 -17.71 -13.25 9.95
CA PHE A 295 -17.77 -12.04 10.78
C PHE A 295 -19.12 -11.84 11.50
N TYR A 296 -20.19 -12.51 11.06
CA TYR A 296 -21.50 -12.40 11.69
C TYR A 296 -21.69 -13.36 12.88
N VAL A 297 -20.92 -14.45 12.92
CA VAL A 297 -21.06 -15.54 13.91
C VAL A 297 -19.94 -15.53 14.96
N GLY A 298 -18.88 -14.74 14.76
CA GLY A 298 -17.76 -14.55 15.71
C GLY A 298 -17.88 -13.28 16.54
#